data_AF-A0A1V9Z4J5-F1
#
_entry.id   AF-A0A1V9Z4J5-F1
#
_cell.length_a   1.000
_cell.length_b   1.000
_cell.length_c   1.000
_cell.angle_alpha   90.00
_cell.angle_beta   90.00
_cell.angle_gamma   90.00
#
_symmetry.space_group_name_H-M   'P 1'
#
loop_
_entity.id
_entity.type
_entity.pdbx_description
1 polymer ?
#
loop_
_entity_poly.entity_id
_entity_poly.type
_entity_poly.pdbx_seq_one_letter_code
_entity_poly.pdbx_strand_id
1 'polypeptide(L)'
;MAAGLEPRGLGCASPFGDYEYAAAELSARSYLESVGHALLVDSVRSLQPGQSYSPPTEAQRASTPRRRCSTQCPFDMQLWQRLKSNWDSYVLWATLVAIVVMLSVAFASTYIIDEQQYTSVHFGAHMLCLMPAWNASVKDSASESNIKMLSTILTLGNYGVTLVVSGFLAIQCRYSRRKILANPNNTNLTNVFVLPCYDMVWFTLVVVALYGLGVIAATVSISMKDIYKHRGVVCFVIYLPTSWIMQLLPILMVQKSISKAAVQRSMLLSGIVSALLLSVMLMDEAHIAVFFIVFHIVSIGFYTWAKFISFSRASFDYIYLVLVGSSLVGIIPPVMLLARSPDHDDVYYNVYVSVTAIGNVIDCFGILGMMLTLRADTKYWLGIDYNSLHTKDPAKLYLRLIAERGMVSSFSTRTSVYDVHFMIEEFKKSMIDFSLLDLQAVVAQGATAVVLRGTMQRSLRDTVPVAIKMYTS
;
A
#
# COMPACT_ATOMS: atom_id res chain seq x y z
N MET A 1 -59.95 -10.01 50.00
CA MET A 1 -59.45 -10.45 48.67
C MET A 1 -58.95 -9.23 47.92
N ALA A 2 -57.66 -8.93 48.03
CA ALA A 2 -56.93 -8.01 47.16
C ALA A 2 -55.43 -8.28 47.41
N ALA A 3 -54.76 -8.86 46.41
CA ALA A 3 -53.32 -9.11 46.43
C ALA A 3 -52.60 -7.83 45.99
N GLY A 4 -51.68 -7.35 46.83
CA GLY A 4 -50.79 -6.22 46.55
C GLY A 4 -49.43 -6.72 46.07
N LEU A 5 -48.99 -6.18 44.94
CA LEU A 5 -47.71 -6.42 44.26
C LEU A 5 -46.52 -5.82 45.02
N GLU A 6 -45.42 -6.58 45.12
CA GLU A 6 -44.06 -6.05 45.32
C GLU A 6 -43.24 -6.18 44.01
N PRO A 7 -42.42 -5.19 43.62
CA PRO A 7 -41.59 -5.28 42.43
C PRO A 7 -40.26 -5.99 42.72
N ARG A 8 -39.96 -7.03 41.93
CA ARG A 8 -38.63 -7.66 41.88
C ARG A 8 -37.63 -6.70 41.20
N GLY A 9 -36.58 -6.30 41.92
CA GLY A 9 -35.42 -5.63 41.35
C GLY A 9 -34.59 -6.58 40.48
N LEU A 10 -34.30 -6.16 39.24
CA LEU A 10 -33.28 -6.78 38.40
C LEU A 10 -31.90 -6.43 38.95
N GLY A 11 -31.12 -7.45 39.31
CA GLY A 11 -29.69 -7.32 39.56
C GLY A 11 -28.93 -7.19 38.23
N CYS A 12 -28.23 -6.07 38.05
CA CYS A 12 -27.26 -5.90 36.97
C CYS A 12 -26.03 -6.78 37.24
N ALA A 13 -25.80 -7.78 36.39
CA ALA A 13 -24.53 -8.48 36.32
C ALA A 13 -23.45 -7.54 35.75
N SER A 14 -22.36 -7.37 36.50
CA SER A 14 -21.16 -6.64 36.06
C SER A 14 -20.37 -7.50 35.06
N PRO A 15 -19.95 -6.98 33.89
CA PRO A 15 -19.22 -7.74 32.87
C PRO A 15 -17.71 -7.84 33.16
N PHE A 16 -17.25 -7.54 34.38
CA PHE A 16 -15.82 -7.40 34.70
C PHE A 16 -15.22 -8.54 35.55
N GLY A 17 -15.93 -9.66 35.73
CA GLY A 17 -15.49 -10.77 36.59
C GLY A 17 -14.19 -11.49 36.15
N ASP A 18 -13.79 -11.37 34.88
CA ASP A 18 -12.70 -12.19 34.32
C ASP A 18 -11.32 -11.49 34.28
N TYR A 19 -11.20 -10.25 34.79
CA TYR A 19 -9.95 -9.47 34.72
C TYR A 19 -8.97 -9.68 35.88
N GLU A 20 -9.40 -10.26 37.01
CA GLU A 20 -8.51 -10.42 38.18
C GLU A 20 -7.41 -11.48 37.98
N TYR A 21 -7.65 -12.49 37.13
CA TYR A 21 -6.64 -13.52 36.86
C TYR A 21 -5.48 -13.04 35.98
N ALA A 22 -5.71 -12.10 35.05
CA ALA A 22 -4.66 -11.58 34.17
C ALA A 22 -3.72 -10.58 34.88
N ALA A 23 -4.21 -9.86 35.89
CA ALA A 23 -3.41 -8.89 36.64
C ALA A 23 -2.37 -9.55 37.56
N ALA A 24 -2.70 -10.70 38.15
CA ALA A 24 -1.81 -11.45 39.04
C ALA A 24 -0.60 -12.06 38.29
N GLU A 25 -0.79 -12.52 37.04
CA GLU A 25 0.28 -13.11 36.23
C GLU A 25 1.25 -12.05 35.66
N LEU A 26 0.79 -10.81 35.46
CA LEU A 26 1.61 -9.66 35.07
C LEU A 26 2.52 -9.17 36.21
N SER A 27 2.08 -9.28 37.47
CA SER A 27 2.87 -8.89 38.65
C SER A 27 4.07 -9.81 38.89
N ALA A 28 3.99 -11.10 38.54
CA ALA A 28 5.07 -12.04 38.78
C ALA A 28 6.21 -11.94 37.73
N ARG A 29 5.92 -11.40 36.53
CA ARG A 29 6.90 -11.24 35.44
C ARG A 29 7.71 -9.95 35.51
N SER A 30 7.20 -8.89 36.15
CA SER A 30 7.92 -7.60 36.26
C SER A 30 9.24 -7.70 37.06
N TYR A 31 9.39 -8.72 37.91
CA TYR A 31 10.60 -8.91 38.70
C TYR A 31 11.79 -9.48 37.91
N LEU A 32 11.54 -10.28 36.87
CA LEU A 32 12.61 -10.84 36.03
C LEU A 32 13.06 -9.89 34.90
N GLU A 33 12.18 -9.02 34.41
CA GLU A 33 12.51 -8.01 33.39
C GLU A 33 13.24 -6.79 33.97
N SER A 34 13.04 -6.49 35.26
CA SER A 34 13.74 -5.42 36.00
C SER A 34 15.28 -5.54 35.96
N VAL A 35 15.80 -6.77 36.03
CA VAL A 35 17.25 -7.03 36.05
C VAL A 35 17.89 -6.81 34.67
N GLY A 36 17.16 -7.07 33.57
CA GLY A 36 17.64 -6.83 32.20
C GLY A 36 17.61 -5.34 31.79
N HIS A 37 16.79 -4.54 32.45
CA HIS A 37 16.61 -3.10 32.18
C HIS A 37 17.68 -2.22 32.83
N ALA A 38 18.11 -2.56 34.07
CA ALA A 38 19.22 -1.86 34.72
C ALA A 38 20.51 -1.91 33.88
N LEU A 39 20.79 -3.06 33.26
CA LEU A 39 21.94 -3.25 32.36
C LEU A 39 21.85 -2.45 31.05
N LEU A 40 20.64 -2.13 30.55
CA LEU A 40 20.47 -1.33 29.33
C LEU A 40 20.63 0.16 29.59
N VAL A 41 20.12 0.65 30.73
CA VAL A 41 20.30 2.06 31.14
C VAL A 41 21.78 2.34 31.36
N ASP A 42 22.53 1.43 31.98
CA ASP A 42 23.98 1.58 32.17
C ASP A 42 24.75 1.51 30.84
N SER A 43 24.33 0.69 29.87
CA SER A 43 24.96 0.62 28.55
C SER A 43 24.71 1.86 27.69
N VAL A 44 23.57 2.54 27.85
CA VAL A 44 23.28 3.83 27.19
C VAL A 44 24.05 4.96 27.87
N ARG A 45 24.20 4.90 29.20
CA ARG A 45 25.02 5.85 29.98
C ARG A 45 26.50 5.77 29.62
N SER A 46 27.02 4.57 29.34
CA SER A 46 28.41 4.38 28.91
C SER A 46 28.69 4.83 27.47
N LEU A 47 27.65 5.02 26.64
CA LEU A 47 27.79 5.50 25.25
C LEU A 47 27.77 7.04 25.12
N GLN A 48 27.61 7.78 26.23
CA GLN A 48 27.80 9.23 26.29
C GLN A 48 29.01 9.59 27.18
N PRO A 49 30.25 9.51 26.68
CA PRO A 49 31.38 10.07 27.40
C PRO A 49 31.38 11.60 27.24
N GLY A 50 31.07 12.31 28.33
CA GLY A 50 31.58 13.65 28.63
C GLY A 50 31.19 14.77 27.66
N GLN A 51 29.92 15.17 27.63
CA GLN A 51 29.54 16.47 27.09
C GLN A 51 29.56 17.51 28.21
N SER A 52 30.77 17.98 28.53
CA SER A 52 31.00 19.11 29.43
C SER A 52 30.37 20.36 28.84
N TYR A 53 29.37 20.92 29.55
CA TYR A 53 28.74 22.19 29.21
C TYR A 53 29.74 23.33 29.42
N SER A 54 30.32 23.84 28.33
CA SER A 54 31.03 25.12 28.33
C SER A 54 30.07 26.21 27.82
N PRO A 55 29.90 27.34 28.52
CA PRO A 55 29.04 28.42 28.07
C PRO A 55 29.62 29.09 26.80
N PRO A 56 28.77 29.64 25.91
CA PRO A 56 29.22 30.15 24.63
C PRO A 56 29.87 31.52 24.80
N THR A 57 31.16 31.61 24.47
CA THR A 57 31.86 32.89 24.33
C THR A 57 31.52 33.50 22.97
N GLU A 58 30.88 34.65 22.99
CA GLU A 58 30.77 35.56 21.85
C GLU A 58 32.16 36.02 21.41
N ALA A 59 32.65 35.54 20.25
CA ALA A 59 33.51 36.32 19.37
C ALA A 59 33.86 35.57 18.09
N GLN A 60 33.69 36.32 16.98
CA GLN A 60 34.46 36.26 15.74
C GLN A 60 34.07 35.30 14.59
N ARG A 61 33.56 36.00 13.57
CA ARG A 61 34.09 36.10 12.20
C ARG A 61 33.50 35.17 11.14
N ALA A 62 32.66 35.81 10.33
CA ALA A 62 32.90 36.02 8.89
C ALA A 62 33.35 34.77 8.14
N SER A 63 32.38 34.00 7.64
CA SER A 63 32.58 33.10 6.51
C SER A 63 31.75 33.58 5.33
N THR A 64 32.43 33.61 4.20
CA THR A 64 32.03 34.03 2.87
C THR A 64 30.81 33.28 2.33
N PRO A 65 30.03 33.88 1.41
CA PRO A 65 28.91 33.22 0.75
C PRO A 65 29.47 32.25 -0.30
N ARG A 66 29.88 31.05 0.14
CA ARG A 66 30.26 29.97 -0.76
C ARG A 66 28.98 29.46 -1.43
N ARG A 67 28.82 29.80 -2.72
CA ARG A 67 27.81 29.28 -3.65
C ARG A 67 27.53 27.80 -3.38
N ARG A 68 26.39 27.50 -2.73
CA ARG A 68 25.74 26.19 -2.74
C ARG A 68 24.90 26.10 -4.01
N CYS A 69 25.56 25.91 -5.15
CA CYS A 69 24.93 25.36 -6.34
C CYS A 69 25.64 24.05 -6.63
N SER A 70 24.88 22.99 -6.92
CA SER A 70 25.34 21.60 -7.13
C SER A 70 25.44 20.69 -5.90
N THR A 71 24.34 20.53 -5.16
CA THR A 71 24.00 19.22 -4.56
C THR A 71 22.55 18.89 -4.89
N GLN A 72 22.22 18.90 -6.18
CA GLN A 72 20.96 18.36 -6.71
C GLN A 72 21.25 16.98 -7.30
N CYS A 73 21.40 15.99 -6.42
CA CYS A 73 20.88 14.62 -6.60
C CYS A 73 20.96 13.74 -5.33
N PRO A 74 20.70 14.24 -4.10
CA PRO A 74 20.61 13.36 -2.92
C PRO A 74 19.37 12.44 -2.94
N PHE A 75 18.39 12.72 -3.80
CA PHE A 75 17.14 11.94 -3.88
C PHE A 75 17.34 10.55 -4.50
N ASP A 76 18.15 10.42 -5.55
CA ASP A 76 18.30 9.13 -6.26
C ASP A 76 19.06 8.09 -5.43
N MET A 77 20.13 8.49 -4.73
CA MET A 77 20.89 7.56 -3.90
C MET A 77 20.06 7.02 -2.72
N GLN A 78 19.22 7.84 -2.10
CA GLN A 78 18.40 7.41 -0.97
C GLN A 78 17.28 6.47 -1.40
N LEU A 79 16.60 6.74 -2.52
CA LEU A 79 15.55 5.87 -3.04
C LEU A 79 16.13 4.50 -3.44
N TRP A 80 17.27 4.49 -4.13
CA TRP A 80 17.96 3.26 -4.51
C TRP A 80 18.40 2.42 -3.30
N GLN A 81 18.98 3.06 -2.27
CA GLN A 81 19.35 2.37 -1.04
C GLN A 81 18.13 1.76 -0.33
N ARG A 82 17.01 2.49 -0.26
CA ARG A 82 15.75 1.97 0.29
C ARG A 82 15.23 0.80 -0.54
N LEU A 83 15.24 0.92 -1.87
CA LEU A 83 14.83 -0.16 -2.78
C LEU A 83 15.66 -1.42 -2.52
N LYS A 84 16.98 -1.30 -2.53
CA LYS A 84 17.92 -2.40 -2.26
C LYS A 84 17.68 -3.03 -0.88
N SER A 85 17.42 -2.21 0.13
CA SER A 85 17.12 -2.68 1.49
C SER A 85 15.78 -3.42 1.59
N ASN A 86 14.79 -3.06 0.77
CA ASN A 86 13.50 -3.75 0.69
C ASN A 86 13.51 -4.96 -0.26
N TRP A 87 14.57 -5.11 -1.07
CA TRP A 87 14.76 -6.21 -2.02
C TRP A 87 15.51 -7.40 -1.40
N ASP A 88 15.12 -7.80 -0.20
CA ASP A 88 15.79 -8.82 0.62
C ASP A 88 14.94 -10.08 0.82
N SER A 89 14.03 -10.42 -0.10
CA SER A 89 13.16 -11.60 0.03
C SER A 89 13.19 -12.43 -1.24
N TYR A 90 13.30 -13.75 -1.06
CA TYR A 90 13.15 -14.73 -2.14
C TYR A 90 11.81 -14.59 -2.85
N VAL A 91 10.74 -14.15 -2.17
CA VAL A 91 9.41 -14.01 -2.78
C VAL A 91 9.38 -12.88 -3.82
N LEU A 92 10.11 -11.78 -3.60
CA LEU A 92 10.24 -10.70 -4.59
C LEU A 92 11.01 -11.16 -5.83
N TRP A 93 12.12 -11.88 -5.62
CA TRP A 93 12.89 -12.46 -6.72
C TRP A 93 12.07 -13.49 -7.51
N ALA A 94 11.37 -14.39 -6.83
CA ALA A 94 10.49 -15.37 -7.47
C ALA A 94 9.37 -14.68 -8.27
N THR A 95 8.80 -13.59 -7.75
CA THR A 95 7.79 -12.80 -8.45
C THR A 95 8.37 -12.12 -9.68
N LEU A 96 9.56 -11.51 -9.58
CA LEU A 96 10.24 -10.92 -10.73
C LEU A 96 10.52 -11.97 -11.81
N VAL A 97 11.02 -13.15 -11.42
CA VAL A 97 11.25 -14.26 -12.35
C VAL A 97 9.94 -14.72 -13.00
N ALA A 98 8.85 -14.84 -12.23
CA ALA A 98 7.54 -15.20 -12.77
C ALA A 98 7.03 -14.16 -13.80
N ILE A 99 7.21 -12.86 -13.53
CA ILE A 99 6.88 -11.79 -14.49
C ILE A 99 7.74 -11.93 -15.75
N VAL A 100 9.06 -12.07 -15.62
CA VAL A 100 9.97 -12.19 -16.78
C VAL A 100 9.63 -13.42 -17.61
N VAL A 101 9.40 -14.57 -16.99
CA VAL A 101 9.00 -15.81 -17.67
C VAL A 101 7.66 -15.61 -18.38
N MET A 102 6.67 -15.02 -17.72
CA MET A 102 5.37 -14.72 -18.34
C MET A 102 5.52 -13.80 -19.56
N LEU A 103 6.32 -12.73 -19.45
CA LEU A 103 6.62 -11.84 -20.58
C LEU A 103 7.28 -12.61 -21.73
N SER A 104 8.33 -13.40 -21.44
CA SER A 104 9.00 -14.21 -22.46
C SER A 104 8.04 -15.20 -23.15
N VAL A 105 7.18 -15.86 -22.40
CA VAL A 105 6.15 -16.77 -22.94
C VAL A 105 5.14 -15.99 -23.80
N ALA A 106 4.70 -14.81 -23.36
CA ALA A 106 3.78 -13.98 -24.13
C ALA A 106 4.38 -13.60 -25.49
N PHE A 107 5.61 -13.06 -25.52
CA PHE A 107 6.29 -12.72 -26.76
C PHE A 107 6.57 -13.95 -27.64
N ALA A 108 7.04 -15.06 -27.08
CA ALA A 108 7.30 -16.28 -27.83
C ALA A 108 6.00 -16.88 -28.42
N SER A 109 4.92 -16.91 -27.65
CA SER A 109 3.62 -17.42 -28.11
C SER A 109 3.10 -16.63 -29.32
N THR A 110 3.37 -15.31 -29.36
CA THR A 110 2.95 -14.46 -30.49
C THR A 110 3.75 -14.66 -31.76
N TYR A 111 4.92 -15.30 -31.66
CA TYR A 111 5.72 -15.67 -32.83
C TYR A 111 5.39 -17.08 -33.33
N ILE A 112 4.99 -17.98 -32.42
CA ILE A 112 4.74 -19.40 -32.71
C ILE A 112 3.32 -19.63 -33.23
N ILE A 113 2.34 -18.91 -32.69
CA ILE A 113 0.94 -19.09 -33.05
C ILE A 113 0.69 -18.44 -34.41
N ASP A 114 0.44 -19.26 -35.43
CA ASP A 114 0.01 -18.80 -36.75
C ASP A 114 -1.42 -18.25 -36.66
N GLU A 115 -1.56 -16.97 -36.96
CA GLU A 115 -2.83 -16.22 -36.89
C GLU A 115 -3.90 -16.86 -37.79
N GLN A 116 -3.51 -17.52 -38.88
CA GLN A 116 -4.44 -18.20 -39.78
C GLN A 116 -5.20 -19.36 -39.14
N GLN A 117 -4.65 -19.95 -38.07
CA GLN A 117 -5.24 -21.13 -37.43
C GLN A 117 -6.36 -20.79 -36.43
N TYR A 118 -6.47 -19.53 -35.99
CA TYR A 118 -7.37 -19.11 -34.90
C TYR A 118 -8.44 -18.10 -35.34
N THR A 119 -9.06 -18.35 -36.50
CA THR A 119 -10.12 -17.48 -37.04
C THR A 119 -11.36 -17.34 -36.15
N SER A 120 -11.58 -18.26 -35.22
CA SER A 120 -12.70 -18.22 -34.26
C SER A 120 -12.41 -17.46 -32.97
N VAL A 121 -11.18 -16.99 -32.76
CA VAL A 121 -10.72 -16.40 -31.50
C VAL A 121 -10.52 -14.90 -31.68
N HIS A 122 -11.18 -14.10 -30.84
CA HIS A 122 -11.17 -12.64 -30.97
C HIS A 122 -10.25 -11.98 -29.94
N PHE A 123 -9.01 -11.68 -30.35
CA PHE A 123 -8.05 -10.98 -29.50
C PHE A 123 -8.26 -9.45 -29.52
N GLY A 124 -7.85 -8.78 -28.44
CA GLY A 124 -7.84 -7.31 -28.38
C GLY A 124 -9.16 -6.65 -28.02
N ALA A 125 -10.10 -7.38 -27.38
CA ALA A 125 -11.37 -6.80 -26.92
C ALA A 125 -11.18 -5.59 -25.99
N HIS A 126 -10.16 -5.60 -25.13
CA HIS A 126 -9.82 -4.45 -24.28
C HIS A 126 -9.32 -3.25 -25.06
N MET A 127 -8.64 -3.45 -26.20
CA MET A 127 -8.21 -2.36 -27.07
C MET A 127 -9.41 -1.66 -27.74
N LEU A 128 -10.44 -2.41 -28.13
CA LEU A 128 -11.65 -1.81 -28.70
C LEU A 128 -12.28 -0.75 -27.80
N CYS A 129 -12.14 -0.90 -26.49
CA CYS A 129 -12.65 0.06 -25.53
C CYS A 129 -12.03 1.45 -25.64
N LEU A 130 -10.80 1.56 -26.13
CA LEU A 130 -10.10 2.83 -26.29
C LEU A 130 -10.39 3.50 -27.65
N MET A 131 -10.94 2.77 -28.64
CA MET A 131 -11.13 3.26 -30.01
C MET A 131 -12.37 4.16 -30.18
N PRO A 132 -12.42 5.24 -30.96
CA PRO A 132 -13.65 5.99 -31.18
C PRO A 132 -14.74 5.15 -31.89
N ALA A 133 -16.02 5.38 -31.59
CA ALA A 133 -17.12 4.54 -32.09
C ALA A 133 -17.37 4.63 -33.60
N TRP A 134 -16.91 5.68 -34.29
CA TRP A 134 -17.45 6.09 -35.60
C TRP A 134 -16.72 5.47 -36.80
N ASN A 135 -15.72 4.60 -36.56
CA ASN A 135 -14.78 4.16 -37.59
C ASN A 135 -14.97 2.69 -37.98
N ALA A 136 -15.82 2.45 -38.98
CA ALA A 136 -16.06 1.13 -39.55
C ALA A 136 -14.92 0.62 -40.46
N SER A 137 -14.04 1.49 -40.99
CA SER A 137 -12.90 1.07 -41.83
C SER A 137 -11.74 0.47 -41.03
N VAL A 138 -11.53 0.96 -39.80
CA VAL A 138 -10.56 0.40 -38.84
C VAL A 138 -11.02 -0.96 -38.33
N LYS A 139 -12.31 -1.29 -38.47
CA LYS A 139 -12.93 -2.54 -38.00
C LYS A 139 -12.38 -3.77 -38.73
N ASP A 140 -12.03 -3.63 -40.01
CA ASP A 140 -11.59 -4.73 -40.85
C ASP A 140 -10.05 -4.88 -40.80
N SER A 141 -9.30 -3.77 -40.77
CA SER A 141 -7.85 -3.77 -40.51
C SER A 141 -7.49 -4.02 -39.03
N ALA A 142 -8.47 -3.94 -38.13
CA ALA A 142 -8.35 -4.35 -36.74
C ALA A 142 -8.33 -5.87 -36.54
N SER A 143 -8.60 -6.68 -37.54
CA SER A 143 -8.73 -8.12 -37.34
C SER A 143 -7.41 -8.91 -37.38
N GLU A 144 -6.30 -8.31 -37.83
CA GLU A 144 -5.07 -9.06 -38.15
C GLU A 144 -3.80 -8.42 -37.57
N SER A 145 -3.59 -8.46 -36.24
CA SER A 145 -2.26 -8.11 -35.73
C SER A 145 -1.83 -8.91 -34.51
N ASN A 146 -0.67 -9.55 -34.64
CA ASN A 146 0.06 -10.24 -33.57
C ASN A 146 0.19 -9.42 -32.28
N ILE A 147 0.17 -8.09 -32.38
CA ILE A 147 0.27 -7.20 -31.22
C ILE A 147 -1.03 -7.23 -30.37
N LYS A 148 -2.21 -7.46 -30.95
CA LYS A 148 -3.46 -7.64 -30.18
C LYS A 148 -3.47 -8.92 -29.39
N MET A 149 -3.01 -10.00 -30.02
CA MET A 149 -2.81 -11.27 -29.37
C MET A 149 -1.81 -11.12 -28.22
N LEU A 150 -0.66 -10.49 -28.48
CA LEU A 150 0.33 -10.17 -27.45
C LEU A 150 -0.28 -9.40 -26.29
N SER A 151 -1.00 -8.32 -26.58
CA SER A 151 -1.60 -7.48 -25.56
C SER A 151 -2.63 -8.23 -24.70
N THR A 152 -3.42 -9.12 -25.32
CA THR A 152 -4.40 -9.97 -24.61
C THR A 152 -3.69 -11.00 -23.73
N ILE A 153 -2.67 -11.67 -24.26
CA ILE A 153 -1.87 -12.66 -23.52
C ILE A 153 -1.12 -12.00 -22.36
N LEU A 154 -0.59 -10.79 -22.55
CA LEU A 154 0.04 -10.00 -21.48
C LEU A 154 -0.95 -9.68 -20.36
N THR A 155 -2.17 -9.23 -20.69
CA THR A 155 -3.20 -8.96 -19.68
C THR A 155 -3.62 -10.23 -18.94
N LEU A 156 -3.84 -11.34 -19.65
CA LEU A 156 -4.18 -12.62 -19.05
C LEU A 156 -3.05 -13.15 -18.15
N GLY A 157 -1.81 -13.08 -18.64
CA GLY A 157 -0.60 -13.45 -17.92
C GLY A 157 -0.39 -12.60 -16.67
N ASN A 158 -0.65 -11.29 -16.74
CA ASN A 158 -0.58 -10.39 -15.58
C ASN A 158 -1.57 -10.80 -14.48
N TYR A 159 -2.83 -11.06 -14.83
CA TYR A 159 -3.80 -11.54 -13.85
C TYR A 159 -3.44 -12.94 -13.34
N GLY A 160 -2.88 -13.82 -14.18
CA GLY A 160 -2.39 -15.14 -13.76
C GLY A 160 -1.26 -15.05 -12.73
N VAL A 161 -0.25 -14.22 -12.99
CA VAL A 161 0.84 -13.97 -12.03
C VAL A 161 0.30 -13.33 -10.77
N THR A 162 -0.55 -12.31 -10.88
CA THR A 162 -1.19 -11.64 -9.74
C THR A 162 -1.98 -12.63 -8.89
N LEU A 163 -2.72 -13.55 -9.50
CA LEU A 163 -3.49 -14.60 -8.83
C LEU A 163 -2.59 -15.54 -8.02
N VAL A 164 -1.56 -16.09 -8.67
CA VAL A 164 -0.64 -17.06 -8.04
C VAL A 164 0.14 -16.40 -6.90
N VAL A 165 0.72 -15.23 -7.14
CA VAL A 165 1.52 -14.50 -6.15
C VAL A 165 0.67 -14.06 -4.97
N SER A 166 -0.51 -13.47 -5.24
CA SER A 166 -1.42 -13.04 -4.17
C SER A 166 -1.97 -14.24 -3.39
N GLY A 167 -2.30 -15.35 -4.05
CA GLY A 167 -2.76 -16.56 -3.37
C GLY A 167 -1.70 -17.14 -2.44
N PHE A 168 -0.45 -17.23 -2.91
CA PHE A 168 0.68 -17.66 -2.09
C PHE A 168 0.88 -16.75 -0.87
N LEU A 169 0.88 -15.43 -1.07
CA LEU A 169 1.05 -14.46 0.01
C LEU A 169 -0.12 -14.45 0.99
N ALA A 170 -1.36 -14.61 0.52
CA ALA A 170 -2.54 -14.71 1.38
C ALA A 170 -2.45 -15.92 2.31
N ILE A 171 -2.05 -17.08 1.77
CA ILE A 171 -1.87 -18.32 2.54
C ILE A 171 -0.73 -18.15 3.55
N GLN A 172 0.42 -17.60 3.13
CA GLN A 172 1.56 -17.32 4.01
C GLN A 172 1.20 -16.36 5.15
N CYS A 173 0.50 -15.26 4.85
CA CYS A 173 0.05 -14.30 5.85
C CYS A 173 -0.90 -14.96 6.86
N ARG A 174 -1.84 -15.77 6.38
CA ARG A 174 -2.80 -16.49 7.23
C ARG A 174 -2.14 -17.56 8.09
N TYR A 175 -1.14 -18.27 7.54
CA TYR A 175 -0.36 -19.25 8.29
C TYR A 175 0.49 -18.56 9.37
N SER A 176 1.19 -17.47 9.02
CA SER A 176 1.94 -16.65 9.95
C SER A 176 1.06 -16.13 11.09
N ARG A 177 -0.14 -15.63 10.78
CA ARG A 177 -1.13 -15.20 11.77
C ARG A 177 -1.48 -16.30 12.75
N ARG A 178 -1.80 -17.51 12.26
CA ARG A 178 -2.14 -18.66 13.10
C ARG A 178 -0.98 -19.06 14.00
N LYS A 179 0.25 -19.05 13.47
CA LYS A 179 1.45 -19.36 14.24
C LYS A 179 1.71 -18.33 15.35
N ILE A 180 1.52 -17.04 15.06
CA ILE A 180 1.68 -15.95 16.05
C ILE A 180 0.63 -16.07 17.15
N LEU A 181 -0.63 -16.33 16.80
CA LEU A 181 -1.71 -16.54 17.77
C LEU A 181 -1.47 -17.77 18.65
N ALA A 182 -0.89 -18.84 18.09
CA ALA A 182 -0.60 -20.07 18.83
C ALA A 182 0.60 -19.94 19.78
N ASN A 183 1.60 -19.09 19.46
CA ASN A 183 2.79 -18.92 20.30
C ASN A 183 3.26 -17.45 20.33
N PRO A 184 2.60 -16.60 21.14
CA PRO A 184 2.85 -15.15 21.14
C PRO A 184 4.22 -14.76 21.71
N ASN A 185 4.85 -15.59 22.54
CA ASN A 185 6.06 -15.21 23.29
C ASN A 185 7.37 -15.56 22.56
N ASN A 186 7.34 -16.27 21.44
CA ASN A 186 8.55 -16.83 20.82
C ASN A 186 8.60 -16.69 19.28
N THR A 187 7.88 -15.72 18.72
CA THR A 187 7.85 -15.50 17.26
C THR A 187 8.86 -14.45 16.83
N ASN A 188 9.88 -14.88 16.09
CA ASN A 188 10.80 -13.97 15.43
C ASN A 188 10.13 -13.34 14.18
N LEU A 189 9.71 -12.08 14.32
CA LEU A 189 8.89 -11.35 13.35
C LEU A 189 9.70 -10.61 12.29
N THR A 190 11.02 -10.50 12.45
CA THR A 190 11.90 -9.85 11.46
C THR A 190 11.97 -10.63 10.15
N ASN A 191 11.68 -11.93 10.20
CA ASN A 191 11.66 -12.82 9.03
C ASN A 191 10.32 -12.81 8.28
N VAL A 192 9.29 -12.12 8.78
CA VAL A 192 7.98 -12.08 8.13
C VAL A 192 8.01 -11.08 6.97
N PHE A 193 7.65 -11.55 5.78
CA PHE A 193 7.68 -10.74 4.56
C PHE A 193 6.71 -9.54 4.59
N VAL A 194 5.47 -9.77 5.04
CA VAL A 194 4.38 -8.77 5.11
C VAL A 194 3.53 -9.03 6.36
N LEU A 195 3.03 -7.97 7.01
CA LEU A 195 2.20 -8.09 8.21
C LEU A 195 0.97 -9.00 7.98
N PRO A 196 0.57 -9.82 8.97
CA PRO A 196 -0.57 -10.72 8.81
C PRO A 196 -1.92 -10.04 8.56
N CYS A 197 -2.07 -8.75 8.90
CA CYS A 197 -3.27 -7.95 8.65
C CYS A 197 -3.52 -7.66 7.16
N TYR A 198 -2.51 -7.85 6.31
CA TYR A 198 -2.63 -7.73 4.85
C TYR A 198 -3.14 -9.01 4.18
N ASP A 199 -3.45 -10.07 4.94
CA ASP A 199 -4.06 -11.30 4.40
C ASP A 199 -5.29 -10.99 3.52
N MET A 200 -6.16 -10.09 4.00
CA MET A 200 -7.34 -9.65 3.27
C MET A 200 -6.99 -8.92 1.96
N VAL A 201 -5.90 -8.13 1.92
CA VAL A 201 -5.46 -7.41 0.70
C VAL A 201 -5.11 -8.42 -0.38
N TRP A 202 -4.36 -9.44 -0.02
CA TRP A 202 -3.98 -10.51 -0.93
C TRP A 202 -5.19 -11.35 -1.38
N PHE A 203 -6.14 -11.66 -0.49
CA PHE A 203 -7.38 -12.33 -0.89
C PHE A 203 -8.24 -11.49 -1.84
N THR A 204 -8.33 -10.19 -1.62
CA THR A 204 -9.02 -9.29 -2.55
C THR A 204 -8.35 -9.28 -3.92
N LEU A 205 -7.02 -9.22 -3.98
CA LEU A 205 -6.28 -9.33 -5.24
C LEU A 205 -6.51 -10.68 -5.94
N VAL A 206 -6.62 -11.79 -5.21
CA VAL A 206 -6.99 -13.10 -5.76
C VAL A 206 -8.37 -13.04 -6.42
N VAL A 207 -9.38 -12.51 -5.72
CA VAL A 207 -10.76 -12.41 -6.23
C VAL A 207 -10.82 -11.51 -7.47
N VAL A 208 -10.17 -10.35 -7.42
CA VAL A 208 -10.15 -9.39 -8.54
C VAL A 208 -9.37 -9.96 -9.73
N ALA A 209 -8.27 -10.69 -9.50
CA ALA A 209 -7.52 -11.36 -10.56
C ALA A 209 -8.31 -12.51 -11.20
N LEU A 210 -9.05 -13.32 -10.42
CA LEU A 210 -9.96 -14.34 -10.96
C LEU A 210 -11.06 -13.71 -11.81
N TYR A 211 -11.65 -12.62 -11.33
CA TYR A 211 -12.62 -11.84 -12.09
C TYR A 211 -12.02 -11.32 -13.40
N GLY A 212 -10.83 -10.72 -13.36
CA GLY A 212 -10.11 -10.25 -14.56
C GLY A 212 -9.79 -11.36 -15.55
N LEU A 213 -9.27 -12.51 -15.09
CA LEU A 213 -9.04 -13.69 -15.94
C LEU A 213 -10.32 -14.17 -16.61
N GLY A 214 -11.40 -14.32 -15.83
CA GLY A 214 -12.69 -14.78 -16.35
C GLY A 214 -13.26 -13.85 -17.40
N VAL A 215 -13.21 -12.54 -17.16
CA VAL A 215 -13.72 -11.53 -18.10
C VAL A 215 -12.90 -11.50 -19.39
N ILE A 216 -11.57 -11.48 -19.32
CA ILE A 216 -10.72 -11.46 -20.52
C ILE A 216 -10.82 -12.79 -21.30
N ALA A 217 -10.89 -13.93 -20.62
CA ALA A 217 -11.10 -15.21 -21.29
C ALA A 217 -12.48 -15.29 -21.96
N ALA A 218 -13.52 -14.73 -21.33
CA ALA A 218 -14.85 -14.67 -21.91
C ALA A 218 -14.88 -13.79 -23.16
N THR A 219 -14.23 -12.62 -23.15
CA THR A 219 -14.25 -11.69 -24.29
C THR A 219 -13.57 -12.27 -25.54
N VAL A 220 -12.59 -13.15 -25.35
CA VAL A 220 -11.93 -13.90 -26.43
C VAL A 220 -12.91 -14.83 -27.18
N SER A 221 -13.97 -15.29 -26.52
CA SER A 221 -14.97 -16.22 -27.09
C SER A 221 -16.22 -15.52 -27.65
N ILE A 222 -16.40 -14.22 -27.39
CA ILE A 222 -17.59 -13.46 -27.80
C ILE A 222 -17.33 -12.79 -29.15
N SER A 223 -18.33 -12.79 -30.04
CA SER A 223 -18.20 -12.11 -31.33
C SER A 223 -17.91 -10.61 -31.16
N MET A 224 -16.98 -10.09 -31.96
CA MET A 224 -16.68 -8.65 -32.00
C MET A 224 -17.92 -7.78 -32.28
N LYS A 225 -18.91 -8.32 -33.00
CA LYS A 225 -20.19 -7.62 -33.26
C LYS A 225 -20.97 -7.39 -31.97
N ASP A 226 -21.01 -8.38 -31.08
CA ASP A 226 -21.71 -8.29 -29.80
C ASP A 226 -20.97 -7.39 -28.81
N ILE A 227 -19.63 -7.48 -28.79
CA ILE A 227 -18.77 -6.59 -28.00
C ILE A 227 -19.02 -5.13 -28.39
N TYR A 228 -19.13 -4.84 -29.68
CA TYR A 228 -19.38 -3.49 -30.17
C TYR A 228 -20.80 -3.02 -29.83
N LYS A 229 -21.81 -3.90 -29.93
CA LYS A 229 -23.20 -3.56 -29.60
C LYS A 229 -23.39 -3.20 -28.12
N HIS A 230 -22.63 -3.83 -27.24
CA HIS A 230 -22.71 -3.63 -25.79
C HIS A 230 -21.46 -2.99 -25.22
N ARG A 231 -20.85 -2.10 -26.00
CA ARG A 231 -19.50 -1.62 -25.75
C ARG A 231 -19.32 -0.96 -24.40
N GLY A 232 -20.19 -0.04 -23.99
CA GLY A 232 -20.07 0.63 -22.70
C GLY A 232 -19.99 -0.38 -21.53
N VAL A 233 -20.88 -1.37 -21.54
CA VAL A 233 -20.95 -2.43 -20.53
C VAL A 233 -19.73 -3.35 -20.58
N VAL A 234 -19.33 -3.81 -21.76
CA VAL A 234 -18.16 -4.70 -21.92
C VAL A 234 -16.90 -3.99 -21.44
N CYS A 235 -16.72 -2.71 -21.78
CA CYS A 235 -15.56 -1.93 -21.37
C CYS A 235 -15.53 -1.64 -19.88
N PHE A 236 -16.68 -1.35 -19.27
CA PHE A 236 -16.80 -1.28 -17.82
C PHE A 236 -16.32 -2.58 -17.16
N VAL A 237 -16.84 -3.72 -17.62
CA VAL A 237 -16.54 -5.04 -17.05
C VAL A 237 -15.06 -5.41 -17.22
N ILE A 238 -14.47 -5.13 -18.39
CA ILE A 238 -13.05 -5.38 -18.71
C ILE A 238 -12.08 -4.54 -17.86
N TYR A 239 -12.36 -3.25 -17.67
CA TYR A 239 -11.41 -2.34 -17.00
C TYR A 239 -11.60 -2.26 -15.48
N LEU A 240 -12.73 -2.73 -14.95
CA LEU A 240 -12.99 -2.77 -13.51
C LEU A 240 -11.92 -3.49 -12.68
N PRO A 241 -11.40 -4.68 -13.05
CA PRO A 241 -10.38 -5.35 -12.26
C PRO A 241 -9.08 -4.56 -12.20
N THR A 242 -8.61 -4.06 -13.34
CA THR A 242 -7.39 -3.24 -13.42
C THR A 242 -7.54 -1.97 -12.60
N SER A 243 -8.66 -1.24 -12.77
CA SER A 243 -8.94 -0.03 -12.00
C SER A 243 -8.95 -0.33 -10.51
N TRP A 244 -9.61 -1.40 -10.06
CA TRP A 244 -9.68 -1.75 -8.64
C TRP A 244 -8.31 -2.08 -8.06
N ILE A 245 -7.51 -2.89 -8.77
CA ILE A 245 -6.13 -3.20 -8.38
C ILE A 245 -5.33 -1.90 -8.21
N MET A 246 -5.36 -1.00 -9.20
CA MET A 246 -4.60 0.25 -9.17
C MET A 246 -5.03 1.20 -8.04
N GLN A 247 -6.33 1.24 -7.70
CA GLN A 247 -6.86 2.11 -6.63
C GLN A 247 -6.74 1.53 -5.22
N LEU A 248 -6.53 0.22 -5.08
CA LEU A 248 -6.50 -0.47 -3.79
C LEU A 248 -5.41 0.07 -2.87
N LEU A 249 -4.17 0.17 -3.37
CA LEU A 249 -3.03 0.55 -2.53
C LEU A 249 -2.99 2.05 -2.17
N PRO A 250 -3.24 2.99 -3.11
CA PRO A 250 -3.37 4.41 -2.76
C PRO A 250 -4.41 4.65 -1.66
N ILE A 251 -5.59 4.03 -1.77
CA ILE A 251 -6.66 4.19 -0.78
C ILE A 251 -6.29 3.54 0.57
N LEU A 252 -5.54 2.44 0.55
CA LEU A 252 -4.99 1.82 1.76
C LEU A 252 -3.97 2.74 2.44
N MET A 253 -3.08 3.37 1.67
CA MET A 253 -1.98 4.20 2.19
C MET A 253 -2.42 5.54 2.74
N VAL A 254 -3.61 6.02 2.36
CA VAL A 254 -4.28 7.19 2.96
C VAL A 254 -4.84 6.87 4.36
N GLN A 255 -5.08 5.59 4.69
CA GLN A 255 -5.56 5.23 6.03
C GLN A 255 -4.48 5.42 7.08
N LYS A 256 -4.87 6.05 8.20
CA LYS A 256 -3.97 6.28 9.33
C LYS A 256 -3.63 5.02 10.14
N SER A 257 -4.44 3.97 10.05
CA SER A 257 -4.26 2.70 10.76
C SER A 257 -4.27 1.50 9.81
N ILE A 258 -3.79 0.34 10.28
CA ILE A 258 -3.89 -0.95 9.57
C ILE A 258 -4.76 -1.93 10.38
N SER A 259 -5.84 -1.42 10.99
CA SER A 259 -6.83 -2.30 11.60
C SER A 259 -7.50 -3.14 10.51
N LYS A 260 -8.02 -4.32 10.87
CA LYS A 260 -8.79 -5.16 9.92
C LYS A 260 -9.99 -4.39 9.34
N ALA A 261 -10.63 -3.56 10.15
CA ALA A 261 -11.76 -2.72 9.72
C ALA A 261 -11.30 -1.63 8.73
N ALA A 262 -10.17 -0.96 8.99
CA ALA A 262 -9.60 0.03 8.08
C ALA A 262 -9.22 -0.60 6.73
N VAL A 263 -8.57 -1.78 6.76
CA VAL A 263 -8.23 -2.55 5.56
C VAL A 263 -9.48 -2.91 4.75
N GLN A 264 -10.53 -3.41 5.41
CA GLN A 264 -11.80 -3.75 4.76
C GLN A 264 -12.49 -2.51 4.16
N ARG A 265 -12.48 -1.37 4.87
CA ARG A 265 -13.01 -0.10 4.35
C ARG A 265 -12.24 0.35 3.12
N SER A 266 -10.91 0.24 3.11
CA SER A 266 -10.10 0.58 1.95
C SER A 266 -10.39 -0.31 0.74
N MET A 267 -10.66 -1.61 0.94
CA MET A 267 -11.07 -2.51 -0.13
C MET A 267 -12.43 -2.13 -0.72
N LEU A 268 -13.40 -1.86 0.14
CA LEU A 268 -14.73 -1.48 -0.30
C LEU A 268 -14.70 -0.11 -1.00
N LEU A 269 -13.99 0.86 -0.42
CA LEU A 269 -13.87 2.20 -0.98
C LEU A 269 -13.12 2.19 -2.32
N SER A 270 -12.06 1.39 -2.46
CA SER A 270 -11.37 1.26 -3.76
C SER A 270 -12.27 0.63 -4.83
N GLY A 271 -13.06 -0.39 -4.49
CA GLY A 271 -14.03 -0.97 -5.41
C GLY A 271 -15.11 0.03 -5.83
N ILE A 272 -15.67 0.77 -4.85
CA ILE A 272 -16.67 1.81 -5.11
C ILE A 272 -16.09 2.93 -5.98
N VAL A 273 -14.89 3.43 -5.66
CA VAL A 273 -14.23 4.48 -6.45
C VAL A 273 -13.98 3.99 -7.88
N SER A 274 -13.46 2.77 -8.06
CA SER A 274 -13.26 2.19 -9.39
C SER A 274 -14.55 2.02 -10.18
N ALA A 275 -15.62 1.53 -9.55
CA ALA A 275 -16.93 1.39 -10.17
C ALA A 275 -17.55 2.75 -10.54
N LEU A 276 -17.48 3.75 -9.65
CA LEU A 276 -17.98 5.10 -9.90
C LEU A 276 -17.21 5.78 -11.03
N LEU A 277 -15.88 5.70 -11.02
CA LEU A 277 -15.06 6.26 -12.08
C LEU A 277 -15.41 5.63 -13.44
N LEU A 278 -15.55 4.30 -13.51
CA LEU A 278 -15.87 3.62 -14.77
C LEU A 278 -17.35 3.71 -15.18
N SER A 279 -18.27 4.02 -14.26
CA SER A 279 -19.71 4.10 -14.58
C SER A 279 -20.04 5.14 -15.65
N VAL A 280 -19.18 6.15 -15.82
CA VAL A 280 -19.29 7.15 -16.89
C VAL A 280 -19.29 6.49 -18.28
N MET A 281 -18.57 5.37 -18.44
CA MET A 281 -18.53 4.60 -19.70
C MET A 281 -19.88 3.97 -20.06
N LEU A 282 -20.81 3.83 -19.11
CA LEU A 282 -22.15 3.30 -19.35
C LEU A 282 -23.10 4.37 -19.91
N MET A 283 -22.78 5.66 -19.74
CA MET A 283 -23.68 6.76 -20.09
C MET A 283 -23.36 7.38 -21.45
N ASP A 284 -22.09 7.39 -21.86
CA ASP A 284 -21.66 8.05 -23.10
C ASP A 284 -20.64 7.22 -23.87
N GLU A 285 -21.11 6.55 -24.92
CA GLU A 285 -20.27 5.71 -25.77
C GLU A 285 -19.43 6.51 -26.79
N ALA A 286 -19.82 7.76 -27.07
CA ALA A 286 -19.16 8.58 -28.09
C ALA A 286 -17.83 9.16 -27.60
N HIS A 287 -17.72 9.43 -26.29
CA HIS A 287 -16.58 10.14 -25.69
C HIS A 287 -15.67 9.24 -24.85
N ILE A 288 -15.68 7.92 -25.07
CA ILE A 288 -14.88 6.98 -24.27
C ILE A 288 -13.37 7.31 -24.29
N ALA A 289 -12.82 7.75 -25.43
CA ALA A 289 -11.41 8.13 -25.51
C ALA A 289 -11.08 9.35 -24.61
N VAL A 290 -11.94 10.37 -24.60
CA VAL A 290 -11.80 11.54 -23.72
C VAL A 290 -11.91 11.11 -22.26
N PHE A 291 -12.83 10.21 -21.94
CA PHE A 291 -12.95 9.64 -20.60
C PHE A 291 -11.64 9.01 -20.12
N PHE A 292 -10.97 8.19 -20.93
CA PHE A 292 -9.70 7.56 -20.52
C PHE A 292 -8.59 8.59 -20.26
N ILE A 293 -8.52 9.67 -21.05
CA ILE A 293 -7.58 10.78 -20.79
C ILE A 293 -7.87 11.42 -19.43
N VAL A 294 -9.12 11.78 -19.18
CA VAL A 294 -9.54 12.40 -17.91
C VAL A 294 -9.31 11.44 -16.74
N PHE A 295 -9.65 10.16 -16.90
CA PHE A 295 -9.45 9.11 -15.90
C PHE A 295 -7.98 9.02 -15.45
N HIS A 296 -7.04 8.98 -16.40
CA HIS A 296 -5.62 8.90 -16.08
C HIS A 296 -5.09 10.21 -15.48
N ILE A 297 -5.53 11.38 -15.96
CA ILE A 297 -5.16 12.68 -15.36
C ILE A 297 -5.64 12.78 -13.91
N VAL A 298 -6.91 12.42 -13.66
CA VAL A 298 -7.50 12.40 -12.31
C VAL A 298 -6.77 11.38 -11.43
N SER A 299 -6.42 10.22 -11.97
CA SER A 299 -5.65 9.19 -11.24
C SER A 299 -4.26 9.69 -10.85
N ILE A 300 -3.52 10.33 -11.76
CA ILE A 300 -2.22 10.96 -11.45
C ILE A 300 -2.39 12.02 -10.36
N GLY A 301 -3.41 12.86 -10.47
CA GLY A 301 -3.76 13.87 -9.46
C GLY A 301 -4.00 13.23 -8.09
N PHE A 302 -4.78 12.15 -8.04
CA PHE A 302 -5.06 11.40 -6.83
C PHE A 302 -3.81 10.74 -6.23
N TYR A 303 -2.97 10.09 -7.05
CA TYR A 303 -1.73 9.47 -6.57
C TYR A 303 -0.74 10.49 -6.03
N THR A 304 -0.63 11.65 -6.71
CA THR A 304 0.20 12.78 -6.28
C THR A 304 -0.32 13.39 -5.00
N TRP A 305 -1.65 13.57 -4.89
CA TRP A 305 -2.30 14.04 -3.67
C TRP A 305 -2.09 13.08 -2.49
N ALA A 306 -2.27 11.77 -2.71
CA ALA A 306 -2.00 10.76 -1.69
C ALA A 306 -0.54 10.85 -1.23
N LYS A 307 0.41 10.90 -2.18
CA LYS A 307 1.84 11.00 -1.88
C LYS A 307 2.21 12.23 -1.06
N PHE A 308 1.90 13.42 -1.56
CA PHE A 308 2.47 14.67 -1.05
C PHE A 308 1.56 15.42 -0.07
N ILE A 309 0.24 15.30 -0.18
CA ILE A 309 -0.71 16.10 0.62
C ILE A 309 -1.26 15.28 1.78
N SER A 310 -1.64 14.03 1.55
CA SER A 310 -2.18 13.18 2.63
C SER A 310 -1.09 12.72 3.63
N PHE A 311 0.17 13.18 3.47
CA PHE A 311 1.34 12.64 4.15
C PHE A 311 1.33 11.11 4.15
N SER A 312 1.04 10.51 2.97
CA SER A 312 1.04 9.05 2.89
C SER A 312 2.38 8.49 3.38
N ARG A 313 2.31 7.28 3.91
CA ARG A 313 3.46 6.60 4.49
C ARG A 313 4.60 6.56 3.48
N ALA A 314 5.84 6.73 3.95
CA ALA A 314 7.04 6.76 3.12
C ALA A 314 7.25 5.48 2.26
N SER A 315 6.49 4.41 2.54
CA SER A 315 6.41 3.17 1.78
C SER A 315 5.74 3.30 0.40
N PHE A 316 5.00 4.39 0.14
CA PHE A 316 4.22 4.59 -1.09
C PHE A 316 5.08 4.88 -2.35
N ASP A 317 6.38 5.16 -2.19
CA ASP A 317 7.26 5.57 -3.29
C ASP A 317 7.30 4.59 -4.48
N TYR A 318 7.32 3.29 -4.22
CA TYR A 318 7.48 2.27 -5.27
C TYR A 318 6.24 2.13 -6.15
N ILE A 319 5.09 1.90 -5.54
CA ILE A 319 3.82 1.80 -6.29
C ILE A 319 3.47 3.12 -6.97
N TYR A 320 3.82 4.27 -6.37
CA TYR A 320 3.57 5.58 -6.96
C TYR A 320 4.24 5.71 -8.34
N LEU A 321 5.50 5.28 -8.48
CA LEU A 321 6.21 5.34 -9.76
C LEU A 321 5.53 4.47 -10.82
N VAL A 322 5.09 3.26 -10.44
CA VAL A 322 4.40 2.34 -11.35
C VAL A 322 3.04 2.90 -11.76
N LEU A 323 2.26 3.43 -10.80
CA LEU A 323 0.93 3.99 -11.03
C LEU A 323 0.96 5.25 -11.91
N VAL A 324 1.88 6.16 -11.64
CA VAL A 324 2.07 7.37 -12.46
C VAL A 324 2.62 6.99 -13.84
N GLY A 325 3.61 6.08 -13.91
CA GLY A 325 4.15 5.59 -15.17
C GLY A 325 3.10 4.93 -16.06
N SER A 326 2.32 4.00 -15.50
CA SER A 326 1.18 3.34 -16.16
C SER A 326 0.16 4.37 -16.64
N SER A 327 -0.19 5.36 -15.81
CA SER A 327 -1.17 6.39 -16.19
C SER A 327 -0.66 7.34 -17.28
N LEU A 328 0.62 7.72 -17.25
CA LEU A 328 1.23 8.55 -18.29
C LEU A 328 1.24 7.82 -19.64
N VAL A 329 1.60 6.54 -19.65
CA VAL A 329 1.55 5.71 -20.85
C VAL A 329 0.11 5.49 -21.31
N GLY A 330 -0.83 5.30 -20.38
CA GLY A 330 -2.26 5.12 -20.68
C GLY A 330 -2.95 6.34 -21.30
N ILE A 331 -2.42 7.56 -21.12
CA ILE A 331 -2.93 8.78 -21.77
C ILE A 331 -2.60 8.80 -23.27
N ILE A 332 -1.46 8.22 -23.67
CA ILE A 332 -0.94 8.35 -25.04
C ILE A 332 -1.89 7.70 -26.08
N PRO A 333 -2.37 6.45 -25.92
CA PRO A 333 -3.26 5.82 -26.90
C PRO A 333 -4.54 6.63 -27.22
N PRO A 334 -5.36 7.08 -26.25
CA PRO A 334 -6.55 7.87 -26.56
C PRO A 334 -6.22 9.26 -27.13
N VAL A 335 -5.11 9.90 -26.73
CA VAL A 335 -4.68 11.18 -27.33
C VAL A 335 -4.30 11.01 -28.78
N MET A 336 -3.54 9.95 -29.12
CA MET A 336 -3.17 9.65 -30.51
C MET A 336 -4.40 9.36 -31.38
N LEU A 337 -5.41 8.68 -30.82
CA LEU A 337 -6.66 8.42 -31.52
C LEU A 337 -7.48 9.70 -31.78
N LEU A 338 -7.45 10.67 -30.86
CA LEU A 338 -8.13 11.96 -31.04
C LEU A 338 -7.36 12.91 -31.97
N ALA A 339 -6.02 12.83 -32.00
CA ALA A 339 -5.16 13.65 -32.85
C ALA A 339 -5.05 13.13 -34.30
N ARG A 340 -5.76 12.06 -34.63
CA ARG A 340 -5.74 11.39 -35.94
C ARG A 340 -6.22 12.32 -37.05
N SER A 341 -5.43 12.40 -38.13
CA SER A 341 -5.82 12.99 -39.40
C SER A 341 -6.21 11.89 -40.40
N PRO A 342 -7.26 12.05 -41.23
CA PRO A 342 -7.70 11.05 -42.21
C PRO A 342 -6.63 10.55 -43.18
N ASP A 343 -5.60 11.35 -43.43
CA ASP A 343 -4.56 11.05 -44.43
C ASP A 343 -3.47 10.08 -43.93
N HIS A 344 -3.39 9.78 -42.63
CA HIS A 344 -2.28 9.01 -42.03
C HIS A 344 -2.76 7.88 -41.09
N ASP A 345 -3.91 7.30 -41.40
CA ASP A 345 -4.66 6.40 -40.53
C ASP A 345 -3.87 5.17 -40.02
N ASP A 346 -2.99 4.59 -40.83
CA ASP A 346 -2.24 3.37 -40.50
C ASP A 346 -1.14 3.60 -39.45
N VAL A 347 -0.48 4.77 -39.50
CA VAL A 347 0.64 5.08 -38.59
C VAL A 347 0.13 5.30 -37.18
N TYR A 348 -0.94 6.09 -37.01
CA TYR A 348 -1.54 6.35 -35.70
C TYR A 348 -2.09 5.07 -35.06
N TYR A 349 -2.63 4.17 -35.88
CA TYR A 349 -3.13 2.89 -35.41
C TYR A 349 -2.00 1.97 -34.90
N ASN A 350 -0.92 1.80 -35.66
CA ASN A 350 0.22 0.98 -35.23
C ASN A 350 0.86 1.50 -33.94
N VAL A 351 0.98 2.82 -33.81
CA VAL A 351 1.46 3.47 -32.58
C VAL A 351 0.48 3.22 -31.43
N TYR A 352 -0.82 3.38 -31.65
CA TYR A 352 -1.86 3.11 -30.65
C TYR A 352 -1.77 1.68 -30.08
N VAL A 353 -1.69 0.66 -30.96
CA VAL A 353 -1.63 -0.75 -30.54
C VAL A 353 -0.31 -1.04 -29.80
N SER A 354 0.80 -0.51 -30.32
CA SER A 354 2.14 -0.70 -29.72
C SER A 354 2.25 -0.06 -28.34
N VAL A 355 1.78 1.18 -28.18
CA VAL A 355 1.82 1.89 -26.90
C VAL A 355 0.89 1.22 -25.88
N THR A 356 -0.26 0.71 -26.31
CA THR A 356 -1.15 -0.06 -25.42
C THR A 356 -0.46 -1.35 -24.94
N ALA A 357 0.24 -2.06 -25.81
CA ALA A 357 1.02 -3.24 -25.42
C ALA A 357 2.16 -2.88 -24.44
N ILE A 358 2.86 -1.75 -24.65
CA ILE A 358 3.88 -1.24 -23.72
C ILE A 358 3.25 -0.92 -22.36
N GLY A 359 2.07 -0.30 -22.33
CA GLY A 359 1.29 -0.08 -21.10
C GLY A 359 1.02 -1.38 -20.34
N ASN A 360 0.57 -2.43 -21.04
CA ASN A 360 0.35 -3.73 -20.44
C ASN A 360 1.64 -4.35 -19.87
N VAL A 361 2.80 -4.15 -20.50
CA VAL A 361 4.10 -4.59 -19.94
C VAL A 361 4.42 -3.87 -18.63
N ILE A 362 4.17 -2.56 -18.55
CA ILE A 362 4.35 -1.79 -17.30
C ILE A 362 3.41 -2.31 -16.22
N ASP A 363 2.16 -2.58 -16.55
CA ASP A 363 1.15 -3.10 -15.62
C ASP A 363 1.52 -4.48 -15.06
N CYS A 364 2.31 -5.28 -15.77
CA CYS A 364 2.84 -6.55 -15.28
C CYS A 364 3.77 -6.38 -14.06
N PHE A 365 4.41 -5.21 -13.93
CA PHE A 365 5.23 -4.88 -12.75
C PHE A 365 4.40 -4.28 -11.61
N GLY A 366 3.08 -4.09 -11.79
CA GLY A 366 2.16 -3.58 -10.77
C GLY A 366 2.21 -4.38 -9.48
N ILE A 367 2.09 -5.71 -9.57
CA ILE A 367 2.12 -6.61 -8.40
C ILE A 367 3.43 -6.53 -7.63
N LEU A 368 4.56 -6.39 -8.34
CA LEU A 368 5.87 -6.23 -7.74
C LEU A 368 5.97 -4.88 -7.00
N GLY A 369 5.48 -3.79 -7.62
CA GLY A 369 5.36 -2.48 -6.98
C GLY A 369 4.52 -2.54 -5.70
N MET A 370 3.41 -3.28 -5.72
CA MET A 370 2.55 -3.47 -4.54
C MET A 370 3.27 -4.24 -3.43
N MET A 371 3.96 -5.33 -3.77
CA MET A 371 4.74 -6.11 -2.81
C MET A 371 5.85 -5.29 -2.16
N LEU A 372 6.58 -4.48 -2.94
CA LEU A 372 7.62 -3.61 -2.42
C LEU A 372 7.06 -2.55 -1.48
N THR A 373 5.94 -1.92 -1.85
CA THR A 373 5.27 -0.94 -0.99
C THR A 373 4.74 -1.57 0.29
N LEU A 374 4.03 -2.71 0.23
CA LEU A 374 3.53 -3.39 1.43
C LEU A 374 4.64 -3.92 2.33
N ARG A 375 5.77 -4.33 1.75
CA ARG A 375 6.95 -4.72 2.52
C ARG A 375 7.61 -3.53 3.21
N ALA A 376 7.83 -2.44 2.48
CA ALA A 376 8.38 -1.22 3.06
C ALA A 376 7.48 -0.70 4.19
N ASP A 377 6.17 -0.81 4.00
CA ASP A 377 5.18 -0.47 5.02
C ASP A 377 5.28 -1.39 6.23
N THR A 378 5.39 -2.70 6.02
CA THR A 378 5.63 -3.68 7.10
C THR A 378 6.88 -3.34 7.90
N LYS A 379 8.00 -3.02 7.24
CA LYS A 379 9.24 -2.63 7.93
C LYS A 379 9.08 -1.33 8.73
N TYR A 380 8.35 -0.36 8.19
CA TYR A 380 8.02 0.89 8.88
C TYR A 380 7.22 0.62 10.17
N TRP A 381 6.18 -0.20 10.13
CA TRP A 381 5.36 -0.53 11.31
C TRP A 381 6.07 -1.43 12.33
N LEU A 382 7.07 -2.18 11.88
CA LEU A 382 7.95 -2.95 12.77
C LEU A 382 9.13 -2.12 13.31
N GLY A 383 9.31 -0.87 12.86
CA GLY A 383 10.41 0.00 13.28
C GLY A 383 11.79 -0.40 12.76
N ILE A 384 11.87 -1.28 11.76
CA ILE A 384 13.11 -1.82 11.17
C ILE A 384 13.42 -1.21 9.80
N ASP A 385 12.82 -0.08 9.46
CA ASP A 385 13.02 0.58 8.18
C ASP A 385 14.39 1.26 8.08
N TYR A 386 14.86 1.47 6.85
CA TYR A 386 16.19 2.04 6.61
C TYR A 386 16.40 3.41 7.29
N ASN A 387 15.34 4.22 7.41
CA ASN A 387 15.44 5.55 8.03
C ASN A 387 15.49 5.46 9.57
N SER A 388 14.83 4.48 10.19
CA SER A 388 14.98 4.24 11.64
C SER A 388 16.38 3.73 11.99
N LEU A 389 17.02 2.99 11.09
CA LEU A 389 18.38 2.49 11.31
C LEU A 389 19.46 3.59 11.26
N HIS A 390 19.22 4.66 10.50
CA HIS A 390 20.22 5.73 10.26
C HIS A 390 19.88 7.06 10.92
N THR A 391 18.78 7.12 11.70
CA THR A 391 18.43 8.33 12.43
C THR A 391 19.27 8.48 13.70
N LYS A 392 19.67 9.71 13.99
CA LYS A 392 20.32 10.10 15.26
C LYS A 392 19.30 10.55 16.32
N ASP A 393 18.01 10.49 16.00
CA ASP A 393 16.93 10.86 16.90
C ASP A 393 16.87 9.84 18.07
N PRO A 394 17.08 10.28 19.32
CA PRO A 394 17.11 9.40 20.48
C PRO A 394 15.79 8.67 20.71
N ALA A 395 14.65 9.24 20.32
CA ALA A 395 13.34 8.60 20.48
C ALA A 395 13.18 7.41 19.52
N LYS A 396 13.64 7.58 18.27
CA LYS A 396 13.64 6.49 17.27
C LYS A 396 14.71 5.44 17.56
N LEU A 397 15.86 5.86 18.10
CA LEU A 397 16.90 4.95 18.58
C LEU A 397 16.39 4.09 19.75
N TYR A 398 15.63 4.68 20.67
CA TYR A 398 15.02 3.96 21.78
C TYR A 398 13.97 2.94 21.30
N LEU A 399 13.08 3.34 20.39
CA LEU A 399 12.12 2.41 19.75
C LEU A 399 12.82 1.27 19.02
N ARG A 400 13.94 1.55 18.34
CA ARG A 400 14.77 0.55 17.67
C ARG A 400 15.39 -0.44 18.67
N LEU A 401 15.98 0.04 19.77
CA LEU A 401 16.59 -0.83 20.79
C LEU A 401 15.56 -1.75 21.46
N ILE A 402 14.33 -1.27 21.66
CA ILE A 402 13.22 -2.08 22.16
C ILE A 402 12.76 -3.09 21.10
N ALA A 403 12.79 -2.73 19.81
CA ALA A 403 12.46 -3.64 18.71
C ALA A 403 13.51 -4.75 18.52
N GLU A 404 14.80 -4.40 18.56
CA GLU A 404 15.92 -5.34 18.44
C GLU A 404 15.98 -6.34 19.61
N ARG A 405 15.54 -5.94 20.81
CA ARG A 405 15.42 -6.85 21.98
C ARG A 405 14.15 -7.72 21.98
N GLY A 406 13.31 -7.64 20.95
CA GLY A 406 12.09 -8.44 20.84
C GLY A 406 10.90 -7.92 21.66
N MET A 407 11.04 -6.78 22.34
CA MET A 407 9.96 -6.17 23.14
C MET A 407 8.93 -5.42 22.27
N VAL A 408 9.35 -4.68 21.22
CA VAL A 408 8.39 -4.12 20.24
C VAL A 408 7.88 -5.18 19.28
N SER A 409 8.61 -6.27 19.04
CA SER A 409 8.06 -7.34 18.20
C SER A 409 6.82 -7.97 18.88
N SER A 410 6.86 -8.16 20.20
CA SER A 410 5.72 -8.49 21.08
C SER A 410 4.64 -7.40 21.12
N PHE A 411 5.01 -6.12 21.23
CA PHE A 411 4.04 -5.01 21.30
C PHE A 411 3.37 -4.73 19.94
N SER A 412 4.11 -4.76 18.82
CA SER A 412 3.64 -4.53 17.45
C SER A 412 2.85 -5.73 16.88
N THR A 413 3.20 -6.96 17.27
CA THR A 413 2.28 -8.08 17.07
C THR A 413 1.08 -7.99 17.99
N ARG A 414 1.23 -7.60 19.26
CA ARG A 414 0.05 -7.26 20.07
C ARG A 414 -0.75 -6.09 19.51
N THR A 415 -0.18 -5.15 18.76
CA THR A 415 -0.97 -4.04 18.21
C THR A 415 -1.64 -4.36 16.88
N SER A 416 -1.05 -5.25 16.07
CA SER A 416 -1.62 -5.71 14.79
C SER A 416 -2.50 -6.96 14.92
N VAL A 417 -2.28 -7.77 15.96
CA VAL A 417 -3.03 -9.01 16.27
C VAL A 417 -3.99 -8.84 17.45
N TYR A 418 -3.70 -7.97 18.43
CA TYR A 418 -4.62 -7.58 19.51
C TYR A 418 -5.07 -6.11 19.37
N ASP A 419 -6.17 -5.79 20.04
CA ASP A 419 -7.04 -4.60 19.90
C ASP A 419 -6.38 -3.20 20.01
N VAL A 420 -5.07 -3.01 19.91
CA VAL A 420 -4.49 -1.65 19.94
C VAL A 420 -4.85 -0.87 18.68
N HIS A 421 -4.90 -1.48 17.49
CA HIS A 421 -5.44 -0.79 16.31
C HIS A 421 -6.95 -0.49 16.43
N PHE A 422 -7.70 -1.34 17.13
CA PHE A 422 -9.09 -1.07 17.48
C PHE A 422 -9.18 0.09 18.48
N MET A 423 -8.34 0.13 19.52
CA MET A 423 -8.22 1.27 20.44
C MET A 423 -7.75 2.54 19.71
N ILE A 424 -6.83 2.47 18.76
CA ILE A 424 -6.40 3.60 17.92
C ILE A 424 -7.57 4.14 17.11
N GLU A 425 -8.45 3.27 16.63
CA GLU A 425 -9.58 3.65 15.83
C GLU A 425 -10.75 4.19 16.67
N GLU A 426 -11.08 3.52 17.78
CA GLU A 426 -12.12 3.90 18.73
C GLU A 426 -11.76 5.19 19.47
N PHE A 427 -10.51 5.32 19.90
CA PHE A 427 -9.98 6.51 20.57
C PHE A 427 -9.22 7.45 19.63
N LYS A 428 -9.43 7.40 18.30
CA LYS A 428 -8.66 8.25 17.35
C LYS A 428 -8.80 9.75 17.63
N LYS A 429 -9.92 10.15 18.24
CA LYS A 429 -10.18 11.54 18.66
C LYS A 429 -9.43 11.93 19.93
N SER A 430 -9.00 10.94 20.71
CA SER A 430 -8.30 11.09 21.99
C SER A 430 -6.82 10.66 21.92
N MET A 431 -6.38 10.07 20.80
CA MET A 431 -4.98 9.76 20.56
C MET A 431 -4.21 10.99 20.11
N ILE A 432 -3.10 11.20 20.79
CA ILE A 432 -2.15 12.26 20.52
C ILE A 432 -0.95 11.64 19.83
N ASP A 433 -0.62 12.12 18.63
CA ASP A 433 0.61 11.74 17.97
C ASP A 433 1.80 12.31 18.76
N PHE A 434 2.80 11.48 19.04
CA PHE A 434 4.02 11.90 19.73
C PHE A 434 4.76 13.00 18.97
N SER A 435 4.58 13.08 17.65
CA SER A 435 5.15 14.17 16.84
C SER A 435 4.60 15.56 17.19
N LEU A 436 3.41 15.62 17.79
CA LEU A 436 2.76 16.86 18.23
C LEU A 436 3.17 17.24 19.67
N LEU A 437 3.93 16.38 20.37
CA LEU A 437 4.36 16.60 21.73
C LEU A 437 5.82 17.05 21.76
N ASP A 438 6.04 18.27 22.26
CA ASP A 438 7.38 18.79 22.56
C ASP A 438 7.69 18.55 24.04
N LEU A 439 8.61 17.62 24.32
CA LEU A 439 9.02 17.23 25.67
C LEU A 439 10.12 18.17 26.16
N GLN A 440 9.83 18.96 27.20
CA GLN A 440 10.73 20.01 27.67
C GLN A 440 11.58 19.58 28.87
N ALA A 441 10.95 19.02 29.90
CA ALA A 441 11.64 18.69 31.15
C ALA A 441 10.96 17.56 31.92
N VAL A 442 11.73 16.81 32.71
CA VAL A 442 11.19 15.88 33.71
C VAL A 442 10.72 16.68 34.92
N VAL A 443 9.46 16.50 35.31
CA VAL A 443 8.85 17.15 36.49
C VAL A 443 8.91 16.24 37.71
N ALA A 444 8.67 14.95 37.50
CA ALA A 444 8.72 13.95 38.57
C ALA A 444 9.13 12.59 38.02
N GLN A 445 9.79 11.79 38.83
CA GLN A 445 10.16 10.42 38.51
C GLN A 445 9.71 9.51 39.65
N GLY A 446 8.92 8.50 39.30
CA GLY A 446 8.50 7.42 40.20
C GLY A 446 9.11 6.09 39.77
N ALA A 447 8.83 5.05 40.55
CA ALA A 447 9.34 3.69 40.29
C ALA A 447 8.85 3.09 38.97
N THR A 448 7.66 3.48 38.50
CA THR A 448 6.98 2.89 37.33
C THR A 448 6.63 3.91 36.25
N ALA A 449 6.93 5.19 36.47
CA ALA A 449 6.61 6.24 35.51
C ALA A 449 7.44 7.50 35.72
N VAL A 450 7.66 8.22 34.63
CA VAL A 450 8.24 9.56 34.60
C VAL A 450 7.16 10.54 34.15
N VAL A 451 6.99 11.63 34.88
CA VAL A 451 6.12 12.73 34.49
C VAL A 451 6.97 13.81 33.84
N LEU A 452 6.66 14.11 32.59
CA LEU A 452 7.33 15.09 31.75
C LEU A 452 6.43 16.32 31.61
N ARG A 453 7.01 17.51 31.64
CA ARG A 453 6.40 18.75 31.16
C ARG A 453 6.66 18.85 29.67
N GLY A 454 5.63 19.17 28.91
CA GLY A 454 5.75 19.44 27.49
C GLY A 454 4.71 20.43 26.99
N THR A 455 4.72 20.65 25.69
CA THR A 455 3.64 21.34 24.99
C THR A 455 3.08 20.44 23.90
N MET A 456 1.78 20.51 23.69
CA MET A 456 1.09 19.78 22.62
C MET A 456 0.65 20.78 21.55
N GLN A 457 1.08 20.56 20.32
CA GLN A 457 0.57 21.29 19.16
C GLN A 457 -0.83 20.78 18.79
N ARG A 458 -1.84 21.62 19.03
CA ARG A 458 -3.23 21.33 18.66
C ARG A 458 -3.55 21.83 17.24
N SER A 459 -2.84 22.87 16.80
CA SER A 459 -2.87 23.46 15.46
C SER A 459 -1.52 24.12 15.15
N LEU A 460 -1.25 24.48 13.90
CA LEU A 460 -0.02 25.17 13.44
C LEU A 460 0.32 26.46 14.21
N ARG A 461 -0.61 27.00 15.01
CA ARG A 461 -0.44 28.24 15.77
C ARG A 461 -0.81 28.14 17.26
N ASP A 462 -1.23 26.97 17.73
CA ASP A 462 -1.77 26.83 19.09
C ASP A 462 -1.10 25.68 19.84
N THR A 463 -0.31 26.05 20.86
CA THR A 463 0.42 25.13 21.73
C THR A 463 -0.19 25.15 23.12
N VAL A 464 -0.59 23.97 23.60
CA VAL A 464 -1.18 23.82 24.92
C VAL A 464 -0.14 23.20 25.86
N PRO A 465 0.12 23.77 27.05
CA PRO A 465 0.99 23.14 28.02
C PRO A 465 0.37 21.83 28.52
N VAL A 466 1.14 20.75 28.53
CA VAL A 466 0.67 19.41 28.93
C VAL A 466 1.65 18.76 29.91
N ALA A 467 1.10 17.94 30.81
CA ALA A 467 1.88 17.03 31.65
C ALA A 467 1.71 15.61 31.11
N ILE A 468 2.81 14.95 30.80
CA ILE A 468 2.85 13.66 30.11
C ILE A 468 3.40 12.64 31.08
N LYS A 469 2.54 11.75 31.57
CA LYS A 469 2.95 10.62 32.41
C LYS A 469 3.34 9.45 31.52
N MET A 470 4.63 9.23 31.38
CA MET A 470 5.21 8.13 30.63
C MET A 470 5.47 6.97 31.58
N TYR A 471 4.79 5.85 31.38
CA TYR A 471 5.02 4.64 32.17
C TYR A 471 6.32 3.97 31.70
N THR A 472 7.25 3.78 32.63
CA THR A 472 8.49 3.04 32.42
C THR A 472 8.23 1.63 32.97
N SER A 473 7.87 0.70 32.09
CA SER A 473 7.66 -0.71 32.44
C SER A 473 8.95 -1.36 32.91
#